data_AF-A0A4Y2TC01-F1
#
_entry.id   AF-A0A4Y2TC01-F1
#
_cell.length_a   1.000
_cell.length_b   1.000
_cell.length_c   1.000
_cell.angle_alpha   90.00
_cell.angle_beta   90.00
_cell.angle_gamma   90.00
#
_symmetry.space_group_name_H-M   'P 1'
#
loop_
_entity.id
_entity.type
_entity.pdbx_description
1 polymer ?
#
loop_
_entity_poly.entity_id
_entity_poly.type
_entity_poly.pdbx_seq_one_letter_code
_entity_poly.pdbx_strand_id
1 'polypeptide(L)'
;MVYIRGNRKDYDNWAAQGARGWSYKDVFPYFLKLEDNRNNDFLMNGYHASGGPVTVEKPGYQPEIETRILEAAEQLGYRVVDSNAARQTGFYDLQGFYDLQGNLRNGQRCNTAKAYLVPAENRTNLDIVGGAHVKKVLFDGSRAIGVQFDYKNSEYLVKARREIIMSAGTTNTAQLLMLSGVGPRKHLEKLKIPVIADLPVGNNLQDHCATSLPFVLNTRPMNEKLTDPRNIKEYINSRTGPLTSLNFISSVAFLGGEAEEDFPDYELYFAEATTVITKEQSGLKPI
;
A
#
# COMPACT_ATOMS: atom_id res chain seq x y z
N MET A 1 -4.53 -4.60 -1.38
CA MET A 1 -3.60 -5.75 -1.28
C MET A 1 -2.79 -5.92 -2.55
N VAL A 2 -3.30 -5.40 -3.67
CA VAL A 2 -2.57 -5.23 -4.92
C VAL A 2 -1.12 -4.78 -4.67
N TYR A 3 -0.20 -5.47 -5.34
CA TYR A 3 1.23 -5.20 -5.30
C TYR A 3 1.65 -4.43 -6.55
N ILE A 4 1.85 -3.13 -6.38
CA ILE A 4 2.32 -2.21 -7.42
C ILE A 4 3.42 -1.33 -6.83
N ARG A 5 4.47 -1.09 -7.61
CA ARG A 5 5.57 -0.16 -7.35
C ARG A 5 5.29 1.16 -8.08
N GLY A 6 5.91 2.25 -7.63
CA GLY A 6 5.85 3.52 -8.33
C GLY A 6 6.53 3.47 -9.70
N ASN A 7 6.22 4.44 -10.55
CA ASN A 7 6.91 4.60 -11.83
C ASN A 7 8.38 4.97 -11.58
N ARG A 8 9.27 4.61 -12.50
CA ARG A 8 10.69 4.99 -12.43
C ARG A 8 10.88 6.51 -12.29
N LYS A 9 10.09 7.27 -13.04
CA LYS A 9 10.14 8.73 -13.06
C LYS A 9 9.73 9.35 -11.74
N ASP A 10 8.88 8.72 -10.93
CA ASP A 10 8.53 9.23 -9.61
C ASP A 10 9.80 9.41 -8.75
N TYR A 11 10.62 8.35 -8.70
CA TYR A 11 11.85 8.33 -7.93
C TYR A 11 12.95 9.20 -8.55
N ASP A 12 13.09 9.20 -9.87
CA ASP A 12 14.06 10.05 -10.55
C ASP A 12 13.71 11.53 -10.37
N ASN A 13 12.43 11.88 -10.38
CA ASN A 13 11.95 13.23 -10.08
C ASN A 13 12.24 13.62 -8.62
N TRP A 14 12.08 12.70 -7.65
CA TRP A 14 12.48 12.96 -6.26
C TRP A 14 13.97 13.29 -6.16
N ALA A 15 14.82 12.49 -6.82
CA ALA A 15 16.25 12.74 -6.84
C ALA A 15 16.59 14.09 -7.49
N ALA A 16 15.94 14.43 -8.60
CA ALA A 16 16.10 15.73 -9.28
C ALA A 16 15.64 16.91 -8.41
N GLN A 17 14.62 16.71 -7.57
CA GLN A 17 14.13 17.70 -6.59
C GLN A 17 14.99 17.79 -5.32
N GLY A 18 16.07 17.01 -5.22
CA GLY A 18 17.06 17.10 -4.15
C GLY A 18 17.10 15.90 -3.19
N ALA A 19 16.23 14.90 -3.35
CA ALA A 19 16.29 13.65 -2.58
C ALA A 19 17.43 12.74 -3.09
N ARG A 20 18.68 13.19 -2.91
CA ARG A 20 19.88 12.46 -3.35
C ARG A 20 19.90 11.03 -2.78
N GLY A 21 20.17 10.04 -3.64
CA GLY A 21 20.16 8.63 -3.27
C GLY A 21 18.77 7.98 -3.29
N TRP A 22 17.75 8.66 -3.81
CA TRP A 22 16.38 8.14 -3.97
C TRP A 22 15.94 8.04 -5.44
N SER A 23 16.88 8.00 -6.39
CA SER A 23 16.54 7.73 -7.79
C SER A 23 16.03 6.31 -7.95
N TYR A 24 15.36 5.98 -9.06
CA TYR A 24 14.87 4.62 -9.29
C TYR A 24 15.99 3.59 -9.18
N LYS A 25 17.17 3.91 -9.73
CA LYS A 25 18.36 3.07 -9.65
C LYS A 25 18.78 2.79 -8.20
N ASP A 26 18.65 3.76 -7.31
CA ASP A 26 19.05 3.62 -5.91
C ASP A 26 18.04 2.80 -5.10
N VAL A 27 16.75 2.96 -5.37
CA VAL A 27 15.67 2.27 -4.63
C VAL A 27 15.36 0.87 -5.17
N PHE A 28 15.60 0.62 -6.45
CA PHE A 28 15.26 -0.66 -7.11
C PHE A 28 15.84 -1.90 -6.40
N PRO A 29 17.11 -1.91 -5.95
CA PRO A 29 17.65 -3.01 -5.16
C PRO A 29 16.86 -3.30 -3.87
N TYR A 30 16.21 -2.29 -3.27
CA TYR A 30 15.38 -2.47 -2.09
C TYR A 30 14.00 -3.04 -2.42
N PHE A 31 13.44 -2.75 -3.60
CA PHE A 31 12.25 -3.45 -4.09
C PHE A 31 12.51 -4.93 -4.27
N LEU A 32 13.65 -5.29 -4.86
CA LEU A 32 14.07 -6.69 -4.99
C LEU A 32 14.34 -7.34 -3.63
N LYS A 33 15.02 -6.63 -2.71
CA LYS A 33 15.28 -7.15 -1.36
C LYS A 33 14.01 -7.42 -0.54
N LEU A 34 12.97 -6.61 -0.75
CA LEU A 34 11.67 -6.73 -0.10
C LEU A 34 10.91 -7.98 -0.59
N GLU A 35 11.00 -8.24 -1.89
CA GLU A 35 10.09 -9.12 -2.62
C GLU A 35 10.44 -10.60 -2.47
N ASP A 36 9.40 -11.38 -2.23
CA ASP A 36 9.39 -12.83 -2.31
C ASP A 36 8.29 -13.27 -3.27
N ASN A 37 8.56 -13.09 -4.57
CA ASN A 37 7.62 -13.42 -5.62
C ASN A 37 7.51 -14.94 -5.78
N ARG A 38 6.30 -15.48 -5.67
CA ARG A 38 6.02 -16.92 -5.76
C ARG A 38 5.56 -17.37 -7.15
N ASN A 39 5.43 -16.45 -8.09
CA ASN A 39 5.05 -16.76 -9.47
C ASN A 39 6.29 -16.73 -10.37
N ASN A 40 6.74 -17.91 -10.82
CA ASN A 40 7.97 -18.06 -11.60
C ASN A 40 8.01 -17.19 -12.87
N ASP A 41 6.85 -16.96 -13.50
CA ASP A 41 6.76 -16.20 -14.74
C ASP A 41 7.24 -14.74 -14.57
N PHE A 42 7.02 -14.14 -13.39
CA PHE A 42 7.50 -12.80 -13.04
C PHE A 42 9.02 -12.76 -12.80
N LEU A 43 9.61 -13.86 -12.34
CA LEU A 43 11.04 -13.92 -12.06
C LEU A 43 11.91 -13.94 -13.33
N MET A 44 11.31 -14.20 -14.50
CA MET A 44 12.04 -14.37 -15.76
C MET A 44 12.36 -13.05 -16.48
N ASN A 45 11.70 -11.95 -16.12
CA ASN A 45 11.84 -10.67 -16.83
C ASN A 45 12.94 -9.76 -16.25
N GLY A 46 13.59 -10.15 -15.15
CA GLY A 46 14.68 -9.42 -14.51
C GLY A 46 14.26 -8.26 -13.60
N TYR A 47 12.96 -8.06 -13.37
CA TYR A 47 12.43 -6.99 -12.51
C TYR A 47 11.92 -7.47 -11.15
N HIS A 48 11.94 -8.78 -10.90
CA HIS A 48 11.42 -9.38 -9.68
C HIS A 48 12.47 -10.21 -8.95
N ALA A 49 12.25 -10.42 -7.66
CA ALA A 49 13.08 -11.25 -6.81
C ALA A 49 12.25 -12.19 -5.93
N SER A 50 12.92 -13.23 -5.45
CA SER A 50 12.40 -14.20 -4.50
C SER A 50 13.24 -14.22 -3.22
N GLY A 51 12.68 -14.65 -2.09
CA GLY A 51 13.42 -14.81 -0.83
C GLY A 51 13.43 -13.59 0.09
N GLY A 52 12.79 -12.49 -0.30
CA GLY A 52 12.49 -11.38 0.59
C GLY A 52 11.48 -11.72 1.70
N PRO A 53 11.23 -10.80 2.63
CA PRO A 53 10.28 -11.02 3.73
C PRO A 53 8.81 -10.83 3.33
N VAL A 54 8.51 -10.08 2.26
CA VAL A 54 7.14 -9.83 1.79
C VAL A 54 6.82 -10.76 0.64
N THR A 55 5.95 -11.73 0.90
CA THR A 55 5.49 -12.66 -0.11
C THR A 55 4.53 -11.96 -1.07
N VAL A 56 4.78 -12.12 -2.37
CA VAL A 56 3.98 -11.60 -3.46
C VAL A 56 3.52 -12.79 -4.30
N GLU A 57 2.22 -12.94 -4.45
CA GLU A 57 1.64 -14.04 -5.23
C GLU A 57 0.32 -13.62 -5.88
N LYS A 58 -0.04 -14.31 -6.96
CA LYS A 58 -1.38 -14.28 -7.55
C LYS A 58 -2.42 -14.83 -6.55
N PRO A 59 -3.63 -14.26 -6.48
CA PRO A 59 -4.71 -14.84 -5.68
C PRO A 59 -5.11 -16.22 -6.23
N GLY A 60 -5.58 -17.12 -5.36
CA GLY A 60 -6.14 -18.42 -5.75
C GLY A 60 -7.54 -18.33 -6.38
N TYR A 61 -7.85 -17.20 -7.03
CA TYR A 61 -9.13 -16.89 -7.64
C TYR A 61 -8.94 -15.90 -8.78
N GLN A 62 -9.46 -16.26 -9.95
CA GLN A 62 -9.52 -15.39 -11.11
C GLN A 62 -10.92 -14.78 -11.22
N PRO A 63 -11.05 -13.45 -11.20
CA PRO A 63 -12.31 -12.75 -11.42
C PRO A 63 -12.91 -13.01 -12.80
N GLU A 64 -14.23 -13.20 -12.86
CA GLU A 64 -14.94 -13.61 -14.09
C GLU A 64 -14.85 -12.58 -15.23
N ILE A 65 -14.69 -11.30 -14.88
CA ILE A 65 -14.66 -10.20 -15.87
C ILE A 65 -13.25 -9.84 -16.34
N GLU A 66 -12.21 -10.33 -15.68
CA GLU A 66 -10.82 -9.95 -15.96
C GLU A 66 -10.44 -10.22 -17.42
N THR A 67 -10.72 -11.42 -17.92
CA THR A 67 -10.45 -11.78 -19.32
C THR A 67 -11.14 -10.86 -20.30
N ARG A 68 -12.40 -10.48 -20.05
CA ARG A 68 -13.16 -9.58 -20.93
C ARG A 68 -12.60 -8.16 -20.93
N ILE A 69 -12.08 -7.70 -19.80
CA ILE A 69 -11.43 -6.40 -19.69
C ILE A 69 -10.14 -6.38 -20.54
N LEU A 70 -9.30 -7.41 -20.42
CA LEU A 70 -8.04 -7.50 -21.15
C LEU A 70 -8.27 -7.65 -22.66
N GLU A 71 -9.21 -8.51 -23.09
CA GLU A 71 -9.59 -8.65 -24.50
C GLU A 71 -10.07 -7.32 -25.10
N ALA A 72 -10.88 -6.56 -24.34
CA ALA A 72 -11.35 -5.24 -24.78
C ALA A 72 -10.20 -4.22 -24.85
N ALA A 73 -9.27 -4.26 -23.90
CA ALA A 73 -8.10 -3.40 -23.91
C ALA A 73 -7.23 -3.62 -25.16
N GLU A 74 -6.96 -4.88 -25.51
CA GLU A 74 -6.20 -5.24 -26.71
C GLU A 74 -6.92 -4.82 -28.00
N GLN A 75 -8.24 -5.00 -28.09
CA GLN A 75 -9.05 -4.55 -29.23
C GLN A 75 -9.01 -3.03 -29.42
N LEU A 76 -8.89 -2.27 -28.32
CA LEU A 76 -8.71 -0.83 -28.34
C LEU A 76 -7.26 -0.39 -28.59
N GLY A 77 -6.33 -1.34 -28.76
CA GLY A 77 -4.92 -1.08 -29.04
C GLY A 77 -4.07 -0.79 -27.81
N TYR A 78 -4.59 -1.01 -26.60
CA TYR A 78 -3.79 -0.90 -25.37
C TYR A 78 -2.87 -2.10 -25.20
N ARG A 79 -1.73 -1.86 -24.57
CA ARG A 79 -0.77 -2.90 -24.23
C ARG A 79 -1.16 -3.58 -22.94
N VAL A 80 -0.91 -4.88 -22.86
CA VAL A 80 -0.86 -5.63 -21.62
C VAL A 80 0.60 -5.70 -21.17
N VAL A 81 0.87 -5.29 -19.93
CA VAL A 81 2.22 -5.16 -19.37
C VAL A 81 2.28 -5.60 -17.91
N ASP A 82 3.46 -6.05 -17.50
CA ASP A 82 3.78 -6.12 -16.08
C ASP A 82 4.10 -4.72 -15.55
N SER A 83 3.16 -4.15 -14.80
CA SER A 83 3.24 -2.79 -14.26
C SER A 83 4.43 -2.56 -13.31
N ASN A 84 5.06 -3.64 -12.82
CA ASN A 84 6.23 -3.57 -11.93
C ASN A 84 7.57 -3.74 -12.65
N ALA A 85 7.54 -3.92 -13.99
CA ALA A 85 8.71 -4.26 -14.80
C ALA A 85 9.27 -3.05 -15.58
N ALA A 86 9.59 -3.27 -16.87
CA ALA A 86 10.20 -2.27 -17.73
C ALA A 86 9.27 -1.10 -18.05
N ARG A 87 7.96 -1.39 -18.16
CA ARG A 87 6.92 -0.45 -18.61
C ARG A 87 5.71 -0.54 -17.71
N GLN A 88 5.20 0.61 -17.28
CA GLN A 88 3.99 0.65 -16.44
C GLN A 88 2.74 0.99 -17.25
N THR A 89 2.85 1.84 -18.28
CA THR A 89 1.71 2.27 -19.10
C THR A 89 1.13 1.10 -19.88
N GLY A 90 -0.11 0.73 -19.55
CA GLY A 90 -0.86 -0.40 -20.08
C GLY A 90 -1.81 -1.00 -19.06
N PHE A 91 -2.49 -2.07 -19.45
CA PHE A 91 -3.26 -2.92 -18.55
C PHE A 91 -2.32 -3.88 -17.83
N TYR A 92 -2.45 -3.97 -16.51
CA TYR A 92 -1.62 -4.84 -15.70
C TYR A 92 -2.04 -6.29 -15.89
N ASP A 93 -1.23 -7.01 -16.65
CA ASP A 93 -1.23 -8.46 -16.72
C ASP A 93 0.10 -8.93 -17.33
N LEU A 94 0.53 -10.15 -17.01
CA LEU A 94 1.71 -10.75 -17.61
C LEU A 94 1.28 -11.67 -18.75
N GLN A 95 1.31 -11.17 -19.99
CA GLN A 95 1.17 -11.98 -21.22
C GLN A 95 -0.05 -12.92 -21.27
N GLY A 96 -1.23 -12.50 -20.78
CA GLY A 96 -2.46 -13.27 -20.88
C GLY A 96 -2.62 -14.36 -19.83
N PHE A 97 -1.86 -14.29 -18.73
CA PHE A 97 -1.92 -15.26 -17.63
C PHE A 97 -2.85 -14.84 -16.47
N TYR A 98 -3.43 -13.63 -16.51
CA TYR A 98 -4.46 -13.12 -15.58
C TYR A 98 -3.95 -12.92 -14.15
N ASP A 99 -3.02 -11.97 -14.01
CA ASP A 99 -1.97 -12.05 -13.00
C ASP A 99 -1.85 -10.85 -12.04
N LEU A 100 -2.96 -10.22 -11.66
CA LEU A 100 -2.88 -9.17 -10.65
C LEU A 100 -2.29 -9.73 -9.33
N GLN A 101 -1.03 -9.39 -9.03
CA GLN A 101 -0.35 -9.87 -7.84
C GLN A 101 -0.76 -9.05 -6.60
N GLY A 102 -0.74 -9.71 -5.44
CA GLY A 102 -0.93 -9.05 -4.16
C GLY A 102 0.10 -9.47 -3.13
N ASN A 103 0.19 -8.66 -2.06
CA ASN A 103 0.92 -9.01 -0.85
C ASN A 103 0.19 -10.13 -0.11
N LEU A 104 0.43 -11.35 -0.54
CA LEU A 104 -0.26 -12.57 -0.13
C LEU A 104 0.76 -13.64 0.26
N ARG A 105 0.39 -14.52 1.18
CA ARG A 105 1.17 -15.69 1.58
C ARG A 105 0.21 -16.87 1.79
N ASN A 106 0.22 -17.82 0.87
CA ASN A 106 -0.70 -18.96 0.85
C ASN A 106 -2.18 -18.52 0.90
N GLY A 107 -2.57 -17.62 -0.02
CA GLY A 107 -3.93 -17.11 -0.19
C GLY A 107 -4.40 -16.18 0.94
N GLN A 108 -3.50 -15.77 1.85
CA GLN A 108 -3.81 -14.90 2.98
C GLN A 108 -3.03 -13.60 2.92
N ARG A 109 -3.60 -12.51 3.45
CA ARG A 109 -2.94 -11.21 3.54
C ARG A 109 -1.57 -11.30 4.20
N CYS A 110 -0.53 -10.85 3.50
CA CYS A 110 0.82 -10.68 4.03
C CYS A 110 1.09 -9.18 4.30
N ASN A 111 0.82 -8.72 5.52
CA ASN A 111 1.15 -7.35 5.93
C ASN A 111 2.58 -7.26 6.50
N THR A 112 3.06 -6.04 6.76
CA THR A 112 4.42 -5.80 7.31
C THR A 112 4.64 -6.46 8.66
N ALA A 113 3.62 -6.59 9.51
CA ALA A 113 3.73 -7.32 10.76
C ALA A 113 3.99 -8.82 10.52
N LYS A 114 3.24 -9.46 9.62
CA LYS A 114 3.43 -10.87 9.24
C LYS A 114 4.76 -11.12 8.53
N ALA A 115 5.24 -10.15 7.75
CA ALA A 115 6.48 -10.21 7.00
C ALA A 115 7.73 -10.01 7.88
N TYR A 116 7.69 -9.05 8.82
CA TYR A 116 8.87 -8.61 9.57
C TYR A 116 8.79 -8.79 11.08
N LEU A 117 7.64 -8.45 11.70
CA LEU A 117 7.53 -8.44 13.16
C LEU A 117 7.32 -9.84 13.74
N VAL A 118 6.37 -10.61 13.20
CA VAL A 118 6.07 -11.96 13.69
C VAL A 118 7.30 -12.87 13.62
N PRO A 119 8.07 -12.93 12.51
CA PRO A 119 9.30 -13.74 12.48
C PRO A 119 10.40 -13.25 13.45
N ALA A 120 10.31 -12.01 13.94
CA ALA A 120 11.28 -11.40 14.83
C ALA A 120 10.80 -11.30 16.29
N GLU A 121 9.57 -11.72 16.61
CA GLU A 121 8.91 -11.43 17.90
C GLU A 121 9.61 -12.07 19.11
N ASN A 122 10.35 -13.16 18.89
CA ASN A 122 11.08 -13.87 19.94
C ASN A 122 12.53 -13.39 20.12
N ARG A 123 12.95 -12.33 19.41
CA ARG A 123 14.30 -11.78 19.57
C ARG A 123 14.41 -11.04 20.89
N THR A 124 15.41 -11.40 21.70
CA THR A 124 15.65 -10.80 23.03
C THR A 124 16.06 -9.33 22.99
N ASN A 125 16.39 -8.80 21.80
CA ASN A 125 16.76 -7.41 21.59
C ASN A 125 15.66 -6.58 20.90
N LEU A 126 14.42 -7.07 20.86
CA LEU A 126 13.26 -6.39 20.30
C LEU A 126 12.06 -6.46 21.24
N ASP A 127 11.63 -5.30 21.74
CA ASP A 127 10.37 -5.18 22.49
C ASP A 127 9.26 -4.68 21.56
N ILE A 128 8.14 -5.40 21.49
CA ILE A 128 6.95 -5.02 20.72
C ILE A 128 5.82 -4.69 21.69
N VAL A 129 5.43 -3.42 21.77
CA VAL A 129 4.39 -2.95 22.69
C VAL A 129 3.13 -2.57 21.91
N GLY A 130 2.22 -3.52 21.76
CA GLY A 130 0.89 -3.29 21.17
C GLY A 130 -0.03 -2.49 22.08
N GLY A 131 -0.87 -1.62 21.52
CA GLY A 131 -1.83 -0.82 22.30
C GLY A 131 -1.19 0.35 23.07
N ALA A 132 0.03 0.76 22.70
CA ALA A 132 0.68 1.96 23.21
C ALA A 132 0.37 3.17 22.32
N HIS A 133 -0.22 4.23 22.87
CA HIS A 133 -0.57 5.45 22.13
C HIS A 133 0.45 6.55 22.40
N VAL A 134 1.30 6.85 21.41
CA VAL A 134 2.36 7.87 21.56
C VAL A 134 1.76 9.27 21.56
N LYS A 135 2.14 10.08 22.57
CA LYS A 135 1.65 11.45 22.75
C LYS A 135 2.62 12.51 22.26
N LYS A 136 3.92 12.31 22.50
CA LYS A 136 4.98 13.22 22.03
C LYS A 136 6.36 12.59 22.08
N VAL A 137 7.27 13.17 21.30
CA VAL A 137 8.72 12.99 21.38
C VAL A 137 9.28 14.00 22.38
N LEU A 138 10.27 13.58 23.16
CA LEU A 138 10.97 14.39 24.15
C LEU A 138 12.28 14.89 23.58
N PHE A 139 12.62 16.15 23.87
CA PHE A 139 13.83 16.80 23.37
C PHE A 139 14.69 17.37 24.50
N ASP A 140 16.01 17.34 24.30
CA ASP A 140 17.02 18.12 25.02
C ASP A 140 17.74 19.01 24.00
N GLY A 141 17.43 20.32 24.03
CA GLY A 141 17.75 21.22 22.92
C GLY A 141 17.12 20.73 21.61
N SER A 142 17.96 20.44 20.62
CA SER A 142 17.55 19.88 19.32
C SER A 142 17.62 18.34 19.25
N ARG A 143 18.09 17.67 20.30
CA ARG A 143 18.26 16.21 20.31
C ARG A 143 17.00 15.54 20.83
N ALA A 144 16.43 14.63 20.03
CA ALA A 144 15.37 13.73 20.50
C ALA A 144 15.93 12.69 21.48
N ILE A 145 15.36 12.61 22.68
CA ILE A 145 15.88 11.79 23.79
C ILE A 145 14.93 10.68 24.26
N GLY A 146 13.65 10.74 23.91
CA GLY A 146 12.69 9.71 24.28
C GLY A 146 11.31 9.93 23.69
N VAL A 147 10.39 9.02 24.02
CA VAL A 147 8.98 9.09 23.66
C VAL A 147 8.12 8.94 24.91
N GLN A 148 7.02 9.68 24.95
CA GLN A 148 5.99 9.61 25.98
C GLN A 148 4.74 8.99 25.35
N PHE A 149 4.17 7.97 25.99
CA PHE A 149 3.01 7.25 25.47
C PHE A 149 2.11 6.73 26.59
N ASP A 150 0.83 6.54 26.28
CA ASP A 150 -0.12 5.87 27.17
C ASP A 150 -0.16 4.38 26.88
N TYR A 151 -0.15 3.58 27.94
CA TYR A 151 -0.26 2.13 27.88
C TYR A 151 -0.97 1.61 29.12
N LYS A 152 -1.98 0.76 28.95
CA LYS A 152 -2.76 0.18 30.07
C LYS A 152 -3.21 1.21 31.13
N ASN A 153 -3.75 2.35 30.68
CA ASN A 153 -4.23 3.45 31.53
C ASN A 153 -3.14 4.14 32.38
N SER A 154 -1.86 3.98 32.04
CA SER A 154 -0.74 4.66 32.67
C SER A 154 0.13 5.34 31.62
N GLU A 155 0.75 6.44 32.01
CA GLU A 155 1.69 7.15 31.15
C GLU A 155 3.10 6.60 31.36
N TYR A 156 3.80 6.35 30.25
CA TYR A 156 5.16 5.85 30.24
C TYR A 156 6.08 6.78 29.47
N LEU A 157 7.35 6.75 29.87
CA LEU A 157 8.45 7.44 29.21
C LEU A 157 9.56 6.44 28.92
N VAL A 158 9.96 6.33 27.65
CA VAL A 158 11.10 5.51 27.23
C VAL A 158 12.15 6.39 26.57
N LYS A 159 13.40 6.28 27.04
CA LYS A 159 14.55 7.02 26.49
C LYS A 159 15.25 6.23 25.39
N ALA A 160 15.71 6.92 24.36
CA ALA A 160 16.50 6.34 23.28
C ALA A 160 17.96 6.78 23.39
N ARG A 161 18.90 5.83 23.36
CA ARG A 161 20.35 6.13 23.41
C ARG A 161 20.91 6.63 22.08
N ARG A 162 20.35 6.14 20.97
CA ARG A 162 20.85 6.42 19.62
C ARG A 162 19.88 7.32 18.88
N GLU A 163 18.74 6.76 18.49
CA GLU A 163 17.82 7.37 17.53
C GLU A 163 16.36 7.08 17.89
N ILE A 164 15.47 7.93 17.38
CA ILE A 164 14.02 7.74 17.40
C ILE A 164 13.56 7.87 15.95
N ILE A 165 12.89 6.82 15.45
CA ILE A 165 12.41 6.76 14.06
C ILE A 165 10.90 6.88 14.09
N MET A 166 10.37 7.90 13.43
CA MET A 166 8.94 8.14 13.33
C MET A 166 8.36 7.26 12.21
N SER A 167 7.32 6.49 12.52
CA SER A 167 6.67 5.58 11.57
C SER A 167 5.16 5.53 11.76
N ALA A 168 4.55 6.67 12.10
CA ALA A 168 3.12 6.76 12.40
C ALA A 168 2.25 7.00 11.15
N GLY A 169 2.83 6.93 9.95
CA GLY A 169 2.16 7.26 8.67
C GLY A 169 2.05 8.76 8.40
N THR A 170 1.59 9.14 7.21
CA THR A 170 1.58 10.53 6.70
C THR A 170 0.89 11.50 7.66
N THR A 171 -0.33 11.17 8.12
CA THR A 171 -1.13 12.05 8.98
C THR A 171 -0.59 12.12 10.41
N ASN A 172 -0.45 10.97 11.08
CA ASN A 172 -0.12 10.97 12.51
C ASN A 172 1.35 11.34 12.76
N THR A 173 2.26 11.10 11.81
CA THR A 173 3.65 11.56 11.96
C THR A 173 3.72 13.09 11.99
N ALA A 174 3.02 13.77 11.08
CA ALA A 174 2.97 15.23 11.05
C ALA A 174 2.32 15.77 12.34
N GLN A 175 1.20 15.19 12.77
CA GLN A 175 0.55 15.55 14.02
C GLN A 175 1.48 15.38 15.23
N LEU A 176 2.12 14.22 15.35
CA LEU A 176 2.97 13.89 16.49
C LEU A 176 4.22 14.77 16.55
N LEU A 177 4.83 15.10 15.40
CA LEU A 177 5.91 16.08 15.33
C LEU A 177 5.46 17.47 15.83
N MET A 178 4.30 17.94 15.38
CA MET A 178 3.74 19.22 15.83
C MET A 178 3.45 19.22 17.33
N LEU A 179 2.82 18.16 17.87
CA LEU A 179 2.61 17.97 19.31
C LEU A 179 3.91 17.94 20.11
N SER A 180 5.02 17.59 19.46
CA SER A 180 6.36 17.54 20.05
C SER A 180 7.17 18.84 19.84
N GLY A 181 6.56 19.88 19.27
CA GLY A 181 7.20 21.18 19.04
C GLY A 181 7.96 21.33 17.73
N VAL A 182 7.82 20.40 16.79
CA VAL A 182 8.44 20.45 15.46
C VAL A 182 7.37 20.69 14.40
N GLY A 183 7.30 21.92 13.88
CA GLY A 183 6.27 22.32 12.92
C GLY A 183 6.16 23.84 12.76
N PRO A 184 5.13 24.34 12.04
CA PRO A 184 5.04 25.76 11.72
C PRO A 184 4.88 26.61 12.99
N ARG A 185 5.83 27.49 13.28
CA ARG A 185 5.89 28.28 14.53
C ARG A 185 4.56 28.92 14.92
N LYS A 186 3.94 29.65 13.99
CA LYS A 186 2.66 30.35 14.24
C LYS A 186 1.54 29.40 14.66
N HIS A 187 1.51 28.19 14.08
CA HIS A 187 0.52 27.18 14.42
C HIS A 187 0.77 26.61 15.82
N LEU A 188 2.02 26.30 16.14
CA LEU A 188 2.42 25.79 17.46
C LEU A 188 2.16 26.81 18.57
N GLU A 189 2.53 28.08 18.35
CA GLU A 189 2.31 29.17 19.31
C GLU A 189 0.81 29.40 19.59
N LYS A 190 -0.04 29.32 18.55
CA LYS A 190 -1.51 29.40 18.70
C LYS A 190 -2.06 28.31 19.62
N LEU A 191 -1.47 27.12 19.60
CA LEU A 191 -1.84 25.98 20.44
C LEU A 191 -1.05 25.92 21.76
N LYS A 192 -0.22 26.93 22.05
CA LYS A 192 0.65 27.01 23.24
C LYS A 192 1.63 25.84 23.35
N ILE A 193 2.09 25.32 22.22
CA ILE A 193 3.11 24.27 22.15
C ILE A 193 4.49 24.94 22.03
N PRO A 194 5.46 24.61 22.91
CA PRO A 194 6.83 25.11 22.78
C PRO A 194 7.45 24.74 21.43
N VAL A 195 8.10 25.70 20.77
CA VAL A 195 8.72 25.51 19.45
C VAL A 195 10.15 25.00 19.63
N ILE A 196 10.38 23.75 19.23
CA ILE A 196 11.71 23.13 19.11
C ILE A 196 12.33 23.45 17.75
N ALA A 197 11.55 23.33 16.68
CA ALA A 197 12.00 23.65 15.32
C ALA A 197 10.85 24.18 14.47
N ASP A 198 11.11 25.27 13.74
CA ASP A 198 10.17 25.90 12.82
C ASP A 198 10.33 25.30 11.42
N LEU A 199 9.48 24.34 11.09
CA LEU A 199 9.50 23.59 9.83
C LEU A 199 8.09 23.49 9.25
N PRO A 200 7.92 23.38 7.91
CA PRO A 200 6.60 23.29 7.27
C PRO A 200 5.94 21.91 7.43
N VAL A 201 6.01 21.30 8.62
CA VAL A 201 5.41 19.99 8.93
C VAL A 201 3.90 20.06 8.76
N GLY A 202 3.34 19.07 8.06
CA GLY A 202 1.91 19.00 7.74
C GLY A 202 1.55 19.59 6.38
N ASN A 203 2.48 20.27 5.70
CA ASN A 203 2.30 20.71 4.32
C ASN A 203 2.60 19.57 3.32
N ASN A 204 2.28 19.81 2.04
CA ASN A 204 2.52 18.88 0.93
C ASN A 204 1.83 17.51 1.10
N LEU A 205 0.63 17.50 1.70
CA LEU A 205 -0.22 16.31 1.68
C LEU A 205 -0.65 16.02 0.24
N GLN A 206 -0.38 14.82 -0.23
CA GLN A 206 -0.78 14.32 -1.54
C GLN A 206 -1.50 12.99 -1.32
N ASP A 207 -2.56 12.78 -2.11
CA ASP A 207 -3.32 11.54 -2.15
C ASP A 207 -3.90 11.38 -3.57
N HIS A 208 -4.27 10.16 -3.93
CA HIS A 208 -4.91 9.90 -5.23
C HIS A 208 -6.40 10.21 -5.13
N CYS A 209 -6.85 11.23 -5.87
CA CYS A 209 -8.27 11.53 -6.02
C CYS A 209 -8.91 10.50 -6.96
N ALA A 210 -9.96 9.82 -6.50
CA ALA A 210 -10.66 8.80 -7.28
C ALA A 210 -12.13 9.16 -7.50
N THR A 211 -12.68 8.68 -8.62
CA THR A 211 -14.13 8.69 -8.91
C THR A 211 -14.54 7.31 -9.41
N SER A 212 -15.82 6.96 -9.23
CA SER A 212 -16.35 5.65 -9.60
C SER A 212 -17.36 5.78 -10.74
N LEU A 213 -17.23 4.91 -11.75
CA LEU A 213 -18.18 4.77 -12.85
C LEU A 213 -18.86 3.39 -12.73
N PRO A 214 -20.09 3.32 -12.19
CA PRO A 214 -20.74 2.04 -11.97
C PRO A 214 -21.34 1.48 -13.27
N PHE A 215 -21.15 0.18 -13.49
CA PHE A 215 -21.80 -0.59 -14.54
C PHE A 215 -22.52 -1.80 -13.93
N VAL A 216 -23.67 -2.16 -14.47
CA VAL A 216 -24.41 -3.35 -14.03
C VAL A 216 -23.95 -4.55 -14.87
N LEU A 217 -23.50 -5.59 -14.18
CA LEU A 217 -23.06 -6.83 -14.78
C LEU A 217 -24.11 -7.93 -14.57
N ASN A 218 -24.30 -8.78 -15.57
CA ASN A 218 -25.13 -9.99 -15.45
C ASN A 218 -24.28 -11.16 -14.95
N THR A 219 -23.66 -10.99 -13.78
CA THR A 219 -22.79 -11.98 -13.12
C THR A 219 -23.24 -12.19 -11.68
N ARG A 220 -22.79 -13.28 -11.06
CA ARG A 220 -23.07 -13.52 -9.64
C ARG A 220 -22.41 -12.43 -8.79
N PRO A 221 -23.16 -11.68 -7.97
CA PRO A 221 -22.59 -10.61 -7.15
C PRO A 221 -21.49 -11.10 -6.19
N MET A 222 -20.45 -10.28 -6.01
CA MET A 222 -19.32 -10.62 -5.14
C MET A 222 -19.76 -10.92 -3.69
N ASN A 223 -20.72 -10.18 -3.13
CA ASN A 223 -21.23 -10.43 -1.78
C ASN A 223 -21.88 -11.83 -1.63
N GLU A 224 -22.54 -12.33 -2.67
CA GLU A 224 -23.07 -13.70 -2.67
C GLU A 224 -21.95 -14.73 -2.76
N LYS A 225 -20.90 -14.45 -3.52
CA LYS A 225 -19.70 -15.31 -3.59
C LYS A 225 -19.02 -15.40 -2.21
N LEU A 226 -18.92 -14.29 -1.48
CA LEU A 226 -18.25 -14.26 -0.17
C LEU A 226 -19.04 -14.95 0.95
N THR A 227 -20.38 -14.95 0.86
CA THR A 227 -21.25 -15.56 1.88
C THR A 227 -21.63 -17.01 1.57
N ASP A 228 -21.30 -17.52 0.38
CA ASP A 228 -21.53 -18.92 0.00
C ASP A 228 -20.74 -19.88 0.90
N PRO A 229 -21.40 -20.79 1.64
CA PRO A 229 -20.71 -21.76 2.49
C PRO A 229 -19.72 -22.65 1.73
N ARG A 230 -19.94 -22.88 0.43
CA ARG A 230 -19.03 -23.66 -0.41
C ARG A 230 -17.71 -22.92 -0.63
N ASN A 231 -17.77 -21.63 -0.94
CA ASN A 231 -16.59 -20.79 -1.15
C ASN A 231 -15.83 -20.55 0.17
N ILE A 232 -16.56 -20.43 1.28
CA ILE A 232 -15.95 -20.36 2.62
C ILE A 232 -15.21 -21.67 2.93
N LYS A 233 -15.84 -22.83 2.69
CA LYS A 233 -15.23 -24.15 2.90
C LYS A 233 -14.01 -24.35 1.99
N GLU A 234 -14.10 -23.93 0.74
CA GLU A 234 -12.97 -23.93 -0.20
C GLU A 234 -11.81 -23.11 0.36
N TYR A 235 -12.03 -21.85 0.73
CA TYR A 235 -10.99 -21.00 1.29
C TYR A 235 -10.34 -21.59 2.57
N ILE A 236 -11.14 -22.21 3.44
CA ILE A 236 -10.64 -22.88 4.65
C ILE A 236 -9.73 -24.06 4.29
N ASN A 237 -10.13 -24.88 3.33
CA ASN A 237 -9.47 -26.14 3.01
C ASN A 237 -8.26 -25.99 2.07
N SER A 238 -8.38 -25.15 1.04
CA SER A 238 -7.41 -25.05 -0.05
C SER A 238 -6.80 -23.67 -0.21
N ARG A 239 -7.30 -22.65 0.50
CA ARG A 239 -6.87 -21.25 0.31
C ARG A 239 -7.05 -20.78 -1.15
N THR A 240 -8.13 -21.23 -1.79
CA THR A 240 -8.56 -20.83 -3.13
C THR A 240 -9.97 -20.26 -3.08
N GLY A 241 -10.44 -19.78 -4.24
CA GLY A 241 -11.80 -19.30 -4.42
C GLY A 241 -11.98 -17.82 -4.04
N PRO A 242 -13.20 -17.28 -4.21
CA PRO A 242 -13.47 -15.83 -4.22
C PRO A 242 -12.98 -15.04 -2.99
N LEU A 243 -12.85 -15.70 -1.83
CA LEU A 243 -12.36 -15.08 -0.60
C LEU A 243 -10.86 -14.72 -0.64
N THR A 244 -10.11 -15.22 -1.63
CA THR A 244 -8.71 -14.84 -1.87
C THR A 244 -8.56 -13.56 -2.71
N SER A 245 -9.68 -13.00 -3.21
CA SER A 245 -9.66 -11.83 -4.09
C SER A 245 -8.96 -10.61 -3.49
N LEU A 246 -8.34 -9.80 -4.35
CA LEU A 246 -7.55 -8.62 -3.97
C LEU A 246 -8.43 -7.38 -3.73
N ASN A 247 -9.29 -7.41 -2.71
CA ASN A 247 -10.24 -6.34 -2.43
C ASN A 247 -11.19 -6.07 -3.63
N PHE A 248 -11.69 -7.13 -4.26
CA PHE A 248 -12.63 -7.06 -5.40
C PHE A 248 -12.07 -6.46 -6.68
N ILE A 249 -10.78 -6.15 -6.74
CA ILE A 249 -10.13 -5.63 -7.94
C ILE A 249 -9.90 -6.81 -8.90
N SER A 250 -10.50 -6.70 -10.08
CA SER A 250 -10.41 -7.67 -11.18
C SER A 250 -9.32 -7.33 -12.18
N SER A 251 -8.97 -6.05 -12.33
CA SER A 251 -7.87 -5.62 -13.18
C SER A 251 -7.44 -4.20 -12.79
N VAL A 252 -6.20 -3.85 -13.13
CA VAL A 252 -5.64 -2.50 -12.97
C VAL A 252 -5.09 -2.04 -14.31
N ALA A 253 -5.24 -0.76 -14.64
CA ALA A 253 -4.58 -0.18 -15.80
C ALA A 253 -3.95 1.17 -15.45
N PHE A 254 -2.81 1.45 -16.06
CA PHE A 254 -2.11 2.72 -15.98
C PHE A 254 -2.10 3.37 -17.35
N LEU A 255 -2.81 4.47 -17.52
CA LEU A 255 -3.00 5.14 -18.80
C LEU A 255 -2.52 6.60 -18.72
N GLY A 256 -1.94 7.10 -19.81
CA GLY A 256 -1.54 8.51 -19.97
C GLY A 256 -2.41 9.21 -21.01
N GLY A 257 -2.33 10.55 -21.06
CA GLY A 257 -2.99 11.35 -22.09
C GLY A 257 -2.40 11.16 -23.49
N GLU A 258 -1.08 11.31 -23.63
CA GLU A 258 -0.35 11.07 -24.90
C GLU A 258 0.37 9.72 -24.84
N ALA A 259 0.04 8.81 -25.77
CA ALA A 259 0.31 7.38 -25.70
C ALA A 259 1.79 6.94 -25.77
N GLU A 260 2.75 7.87 -25.92
CA GLU A 260 4.17 7.53 -26.10
C GLU A 260 4.99 7.51 -24.81
N GLU A 261 4.64 8.33 -23.81
CA GLU A 261 5.44 8.43 -22.59
C GLU A 261 5.02 7.37 -21.55
N ASP A 262 5.98 6.59 -21.04
CA ASP A 262 5.77 5.62 -19.94
C ASP A 262 5.70 6.33 -18.58
N PHE A 263 4.77 7.28 -18.46
CA PHE A 263 4.51 8.06 -17.25
C PHE A 263 3.00 8.34 -17.14
N PRO A 264 2.22 7.36 -16.66
CA PRO A 264 0.77 7.42 -16.68
C PRO A 264 0.21 8.43 -15.66
N ASP A 265 -0.78 9.22 -16.09
CA ASP A 265 -1.50 10.17 -15.22
C ASP A 265 -2.70 9.53 -14.51
N TYR A 266 -3.23 8.44 -15.08
CA TYR A 266 -4.46 7.79 -14.64
C TYR A 266 -4.21 6.34 -14.23
N GLU A 267 -4.74 5.97 -13.07
CA GLU A 267 -4.86 4.60 -12.61
C GLU A 267 -6.34 4.19 -12.63
N LEU A 268 -6.67 3.14 -13.37
CA LEU A 268 -8.01 2.56 -13.41
C LEU A 268 -8.03 1.28 -12.59
N TYR A 269 -8.97 1.21 -11.65
CA TYR A 269 -9.32 -0.01 -10.95
C TYR A 269 -10.65 -0.54 -11.51
N PHE A 270 -10.61 -1.75 -12.06
CA PHE A 270 -11.82 -2.49 -12.39
C PHE A 270 -12.18 -3.33 -11.18
N ALA A 271 -13.28 -3.00 -10.50
CA ALA A 271 -13.68 -3.67 -9.27
C ALA A 271 -15.12 -4.20 -9.32
N GLU A 272 -15.31 -5.42 -8.85
CA GLU A 272 -16.63 -6.03 -8.69
C GLU A 272 -17.25 -5.62 -7.34
N ALA A 273 -18.17 -4.66 -7.37
CA ALA A 273 -18.95 -4.28 -6.20
C ALA A 273 -20.38 -4.86 -6.26
N THR A 274 -21.03 -4.97 -5.11
CA THR A 274 -22.46 -5.28 -5.04
C THR A 274 -23.30 -4.02 -5.20
N THR A 275 -24.46 -4.13 -5.84
CA THR A 275 -25.46 -3.05 -5.94
C THR A 275 -26.10 -2.73 -4.59
N VAL A 276 -25.98 -3.64 -3.62
CA VAL A 276 -26.46 -3.46 -2.25
C VAL A 276 -25.31 -3.01 -1.37
N ILE A 277 -24.96 -1.72 -1.46
CA ILE A 277 -24.11 -1.09 -0.43
C ILE A 277 -25.03 -0.87 0.77
N THR A 278 -24.79 -1.55 1.89
CA THR A 278 -25.60 -1.28 3.08
C THR A 278 -25.37 0.17 3.52
N LYS A 279 -26.41 0.80 4.06
CA LYS A 279 -26.37 2.19 4.57
C LYS A 279 -25.26 2.41 5.61
N GLU A 280 -24.80 1.33 6.25
CA GLU A 280 -23.71 1.28 7.23
C GLU A 280 -22.32 1.20 6.57
N GLN A 281 -22.23 0.71 5.32
CA GLN A 281 -20.96 0.54 4.59
C GLN A 281 -20.60 1.76 3.73
N SER A 282 -21.57 2.58 3.30
CA SER A 282 -21.26 3.68 2.38
C SER A 282 -20.58 4.87 3.05
N GLY A 283 -20.85 5.15 4.33
CA GLY A 283 -20.45 6.41 5.00
C GLY A 283 -20.98 7.69 4.32
N LEU A 284 -21.63 7.54 3.17
CA LEU A 284 -22.14 8.55 2.28
C LEU A 284 -23.65 8.58 2.49
N LYS A 285 -24.14 9.71 3.00
CA LYS A 285 -25.56 10.03 2.91
C LYS A 285 -25.88 10.29 1.43
N PRO A 286 -26.94 9.69 0.87
CA PRO A 286 -27.46 10.13 -0.43
C PRO A 286 -27.77 11.63 -0.34
N ILE A 287 -27.41 12.38 -1.38
CA ILE A 287 -27.88 13.76 -1.59
C ILE A 287 -29.38 13.73 -1.82
#